data_AF-A0A5C5UVX4-F1
#
_entry.id   AF-A0A5C5UVX4-F1
#
_cell.length_a   1.000
_cell.length_b   1.000
_cell.length_c   1.000
_cell.angle_alpha   90.00
_cell.angle_beta   90.00
_cell.angle_gamma   90.00
#
_symmetry.space_group_name_H-M   'P 1'
#
loop_
_entity.id
_entity.type
_entity.pdbx_description
1 polymer ?
#
loop_
_entity_poly.entity_id
_entity_poly.type
_entity_poly.pdbx_seq_one_letter_code
_entity_poly.pdbx_strand_id
1 'polypeptide(L)'
;MNEMSQFCVDKFLALSGAELHEYSEPFVNELHDAIPEAVYESLQSKLQDLDEEHTIYALELNMLLKPNEFVGFAIPYLSHSDSAVCCTAYRTIERQPTSLITNDLCNQIRATPIVDLFSTHVRTGEKVLVGTNEEFIRNLLAKIA
;
A
#
# COMPACT_ATOMS: atom_id res chain seq x y z
N MET A 1 2.81 -17.69 25.40
CA MET A 1 1.96 -17.58 24.21
C MET A 1 0.98 -16.46 24.49
N ASN A 2 1.33 -15.23 24.11
CA ASN A 2 0.40 -14.11 24.26
C ASN A 2 -0.70 -14.28 23.22
N GLU A 3 -1.95 -14.13 23.67
CA GLU A 3 -3.10 -13.94 22.80
C GLU A 3 -2.74 -12.82 21.81
N MET A 4 -2.48 -13.15 20.54
CA MET A 4 -2.47 -12.11 19.52
C MET A 4 -3.93 -11.73 19.31
N SER A 5 -4.32 -10.69 20.04
CA SER A 5 -5.57 -9.97 19.89
C SER A 5 -5.75 -9.61 18.41
N GLN A 6 -6.98 -9.75 17.92
CA GLN A 6 -7.39 -9.31 16.58
C GLN A 6 -6.83 -7.92 16.23
N PHE A 7 -6.64 -7.68 14.93
CA PHE A 7 -6.20 -6.37 14.46
C PHE A 7 -7.16 -5.27 14.95
N CYS A 8 -6.61 -4.28 15.63
CA CYS A 8 -7.31 -3.10 16.12
C CYS A 8 -6.83 -1.85 15.37
N VAL A 9 -7.76 -1.16 14.70
CA VAL A 9 -7.49 0.06 13.93
C VAL A 9 -7.03 1.20 14.83
N ASP A 10 -7.65 1.38 16.00
CA ASP A 10 -7.28 2.47 16.90
C ASP A 10 -5.86 2.30 17.45
N LYS A 11 -5.46 1.05 17.72
CA LYS A 11 -4.08 0.73 18.09
C LYS A 11 -3.13 1.02 16.92
N PHE A 12 -3.46 0.55 15.71
CA PHE A 12 -2.67 0.82 14.50
C PHE A 12 -2.37 2.33 14.36
N LEU A 13 -3.42 3.16 14.41
CA LEU A 13 -3.32 4.62 14.22
C LEU A 13 -2.61 5.36 15.36
N ALA A 14 -2.45 4.72 16.52
CA ALA A 14 -1.80 5.31 17.69
C ALA A 14 -0.29 5.02 17.74
N LEU A 15 0.22 4.10 16.91
CA LEU A 15 1.61 3.68 16.90
C LEU A 15 2.42 4.46 15.85
N SER A 16 3.74 4.43 15.96
CA SER A 16 4.64 5.04 14.97
C SER A 16 6.02 4.35 14.99
N GLY A 17 6.75 4.42 13.88
CA GLY A 17 8.10 3.88 13.78
C GLY A 17 8.19 2.39 14.09
N ALA A 18 9.11 2.01 14.97
CA ALA A 18 9.37 0.61 15.30
C ALA A 18 8.14 -0.12 15.88
N GLU A 19 7.35 0.56 16.72
CA GLU A 19 6.18 -0.07 17.34
C GLU A 19 5.07 -0.36 16.32
N LEU A 20 4.91 0.53 15.33
CA LEU A 20 3.97 0.33 14.23
C LEU A 20 4.37 -0.89 13.39
N HIS A 21 5.67 -1.01 13.08
CA HIS A 21 6.24 -2.14 12.35
C HIS A 21 6.04 -3.46 13.10
N GLU A 22 6.47 -3.52 14.37
CA GLU A 22 6.32 -4.72 15.22
C GLU A 22 4.86 -5.16 15.36
N TYR A 23 3.93 -4.20 15.38
CA TYR A 23 2.51 -4.49 15.45
C TYR A 23 1.92 -4.96 14.12
N SER A 24 2.28 -4.33 13.00
CA SER A 24 1.59 -4.51 11.71
C SER A 24 2.15 -5.65 10.86
N GLU A 25 3.47 -5.88 10.90
CA GLU A 25 4.13 -6.93 10.11
C GLU A 25 3.54 -8.33 10.29
N PRO A 26 3.21 -8.80 11.52
CA PRO A 26 2.62 -10.12 11.70
C PRO A 26 1.30 -10.28 10.95
N PHE A 27 0.46 -9.23 10.89
CA PHE A 27 -0.84 -9.28 10.21
C PHE A 27 -0.70 -9.29 8.69
N VAL A 28 0.28 -8.56 8.14
CA VAL A 28 0.53 -8.52 6.69
C VAL A 28 1.18 -9.82 6.18
N ASN A 29 1.95 -10.52 7.00
CA ASN A 29 2.71 -11.69 6.55
C ASN A 29 2.11 -13.03 6.97
N GLU A 30 1.64 -13.16 8.22
CA GLU A 30 1.35 -14.46 8.84
C GLU A 30 -0.07 -14.59 9.40
N LEU A 31 -0.65 -13.50 9.91
CA LEU A 31 -1.88 -13.49 10.72
C LEU A 31 -3.07 -12.85 10.00
N HIS A 32 -3.20 -13.13 8.71
CA HIS A 32 -4.28 -12.61 7.85
C HIS A 32 -5.67 -12.88 8.44
N ASP A 33 -5.88 -14.10 8.97
CA ASP A 33 -7.15 -14.52 9.56
C ASP A 33 -7.51 -13.76 10.85
N ALA A 34 -6.55 -13.06 11.46
CA ALA A 34 -6.76 -12.26 12.66
C ALA A 34 -7.20 -10.82 12.35
N ILE A 35 -7.39 -10.47 11.08
CA ILE A 35 -7.84 -9.14 10.64
C ILE A 35 -9.36 -9.18 10.42
N PRO A 36 -10.18 -8.50 11.24
CA PRO A 36 -11.62 -8.42 11.02
C PRO A 36 -11.96 -7.71 9.71
N GLU A 37 -12.96 -8.18 8.98
CA GLU A 37 -13.39 -7.53 7.72
C GLU A 37 -13.79 -6.05 7.90
N ALA A 38 -14.31 -5.69 9.08
CA ALA A 38 -14.67 -4.31 9.44
C ALA A 38 -13.47 -3.32 9.44
N VAL A 39 -12.25 -3.85 9.46
CA VAL A 39 -11.01 -3.06 9.30
C VAL A 39 -10.94 -2.42 7.92
N TYR A 40 -11.49 -3.08 6.87
CA TYR A 40 -11.41 -2.62 5.49
C TYR A 40 -11.96 -1.20 5.33
N GLU A 41 -13.24 -0.98 5.67
CA GLU A 41 -13.88 0.33 5.52
C GLU A 41 -13.21 1.40 6.39
N SER A 42 -12.73 0.99 7.57
CA SER A 42 -12.06 1.87 8.53
C SER A 42 -10.70 2.37 8.03
N LEU A 43 -9.90 1.51 7.40
CA LEU A 43 -8.61 1.90 6.84
C LEU A 43 -8.79 2.60 5.50
N GLN A 44 -9.66 2.07 4.63
CA GLN A 44 -9.92 2.64 3.31
C GLN A 44 -10.40 4.09 3.37
N SER A 45 -11.26 4.43 4.35
CA SER A 45 -11.74 5.81 4.53
C SER A 45 -10.69 6.79 5.08
N LYS A 46 -9.64 6.30 5.75
CA LYS A 46 -8.58 7.13 6.37
C LYS A 46 -7.33 7.27 5.51
N LEU A 47 -7.22 6.49 4.44
CA LEU A 47 -6.03 6.36 3.60
C LEU A 47 -5.41 7.67 3.08
N GLN A 48 -6.21 8.72 2.90
CA GLN A 48 -5.72 10.03 2.45
C GLN A 48 -5.09 10.87 3.57
N ASP A 49 -5.41 10.54 4.82
CA ASP A 49 -4.98 11.27 6.02
C ASP A 49 -3.84 10.56 6.76
N LEU A 50 -3.44 9.37 6.30
CA LEU A 50 -2.34 8.60 6.88
C LEU A 50 -0.99 9.18 6.46
N ASP A 51 -0.01 9.07 7.37
CA ASP A 51 1.40 9.26 7.00
C ASP A 51 1.90 8.12 6.10
N GLU A 52 3.14 8.25 5.62
CA GLU A 52 3.72 7.30 4.67
C GLU A 52 3.85 5.87 5.24
N GLU A 53 4.23 5.72 6.52
CA GLU A 53 4.39 4.40 7.15
C GLU A 53 3.05 3.70 7.32
N HIS A 54 2.03 4.41 7.81
CA HIS A 54 0.67 3.89 7.93
C HIS A 54 0.05 3.60 6.56
N THR A 55 0.33 4.43 5.55
CA THR A 55 -0.16 4.21 4.19
C THR A 55 0.36 2.89 3.63
N ILE A 56 1.64 2.57 3.82
CA ILE A 56 2.23 1.30 3.36
C ILE A 56 1.44 0.11 3.93
N TYR A 57 1.26 0.09 5.26
CA TYR A 57 0.52 -1.00 5.90
C TYR A 57 -0.95 -1.03 5.52
N ALA A 58 -1.61 0.13 5.42
CA ALA A 58 -3.02 0.21 5.04
C ALA A 58 -3.26 -0.29 3.61
N LEU A 59 -2.33 -0.01 2.68
CA LEU A 59 -2.38 -0.55 1.32
C LEU A 59 -2.30 -2.07 1.32
N GLU A 60 -1.37 -2.66 2.08
CA GLU A 60 -1.23 -4.12 2.18
C GLU A 60 -2.44 -4.76 2.85
N LEU A 61 -2.86 -4.26 4.00
CA LEU A 61 -4.00 -4.81 4.76
C LEU A 61 -5.30 -4.76 3.95
N ASN A 62 -5.61 -3.64 3.31
CA ASN A 62 -6.83 -3.54 2.49
C ASN A 62 -6.78 -4.44 1.25
N MET A 63 -5.60 -4.60 0.63
CA MET A 63 -5.43 -5.51 -0.49
C MET A 63 -5.58 -6.98 -0.07
N LEU A 64 -5.18 -7.34 1.15
CA LEU A 64 -5.38 -8.68 1.70
C LEU A 64 -6.85 -8.97 1.99
N LEU A 65 -7.57 -7.99 2.57
CA LEU A 65 -8.99 -8.16 2.94
C LEU A 65 -9.91 -8.21 1.72
N LYS A 66 -9.79 -7.25 0.81
CA LYS A 66 -10.71 -7.09 -0.32
C LYS A 66 -9.99 -6.72 -1.62
N PRO A 67 -9.16 -7.60 -2.19
CA PRO A 67 -8.32 -7.28 -3.36
C PRO A 67 -9.15 -6.77 -4.56
N ASN A 68 -10.30 -7.40 -4.82
CA ASN A 68 -11.18 -7.07 -5.95
C ASN A 68 -11.78 -5.66 -5.83
N GLU A 69 -12.11 -5.25 -4.60
CA GLU A 69 -12.72 -3.94 -4.33
C GLU A 69 -11.63 -2.86 -4.18
N PHE A 70 -10.47 -3.23 -3.66
CA PHE A 70 -9.44 -2.29 -3.26
C PHE A 70 -8.46 -1.91 -4.37
N VAL A 71 -8.24 -2.77 -5.38
CA VAL A 71 -7.22 -2.54 -6.41
C VAL A 71 -7.33 -1.18 -7.10
N GLY A 72 -8.54 -0.66 -7.32
CA GLY A 72 -8.75 0.68 -7.88
C GLY A 72 -8.31 1.80 -6.94
N PHE A 73 -8.47 1.63 -5.62
CA PHE A 73 -8.01 2.60 -4.62
C PHE A 73 -6.49 2.62 -4.45
N ALA A 74 -5.79 1.54 -4.82
CA ALA A 74 -4.34 1.49 -4.79
C ALA A 74 -3.68 2.24 -5.97
N ILE A 75 -4.36 2.38 -7.11
CA ILE A 75 -3.77 2.99 -8.34
C ILE A 75 -3.28 4.43 -8.12
N PRO A 76 -4.03 5.34 -7.47
CA PRO A 76 -3.55 6.71 -7.22
C PRO A 76 -2.18 6.75 -6.52
N TYR A 77 -1.89 5.78 -5.66
CA TYR A 77 -0.62 5.70 -4.92
C TYR A 77 0.58 5.33 -5.78
N LEU A 78 0.38 4.90 -7.03
CA LEU A 78 1.48 4.79 -8.01
C LEU A 78 2.11 6.16 -8.32
N SER A 79 1.39 7.26 -8.10
CA SER A 79 1.90 8.63 -8.26
C SER A 79 2.34 9.29 -6.95
N HIS A 80 2.43 8.52 -5.86
CA HIS A 80 2.89 9.05 -4.58
C HIS A 80 4.39 9.39 -4.64
N SER A 81 4.79 10.55 -4.10
CA SER A 81 6.18 11.02 -4.17
C SER A 81 7.13 10.23 -3.26
N ASP A 82 6.60 9.63 -2.19
CA ASP A 82 7.38 8.70 -1.37
C ASP A 82 7.56 7.37 -2.11
N SER A 83 8.82 6.97 -2.29
CA SER A 83 9.22 5.78 -3.02
C SER A 83 8.71 4.49 -2.37
N ALA A 84 8.63 4.39 -1.04
CA ALA A 84 8.17 3.19 -0.37
C ALA A 84 6.65 3.00 -0.53
N VAL A 85 5.88 4.08 -0.47
CA VAL A 85 4.43 4.07 -0.77
C VAL A 85 4.19 3.67 -2.23
N CYS A 86 4.88 4.30 -3.17
CA CYS A 86 4.76 3.99 -4.61
C CYS A 86 5.13 2.52 -4.91
N CYS A 87 6.25 2.03 -4.38
CA CYS A 87 6.68 0.64 -4.51
C CYS A 87 5.65 -0.34 -3.91
N THR A 88 5.02 0.02 -2.80
CA THR A 88 4.00 -0.82 -2.16
C THR A 88 2.73 -0.87 -2.99
N ALA A 89 2.28 0.26 -3.53
CA ALA A 89 1.15 0.29 -4.47
C ALA A 89 1.44 -0.57 -5.72
N TYR A 90 2.63 -0.41 -6.32
CA TYR A 90 3.08 -1.25 -7.43
C TYR A 90 3.02 -2.74 -7.09
N ARG A 91 3.68 -3.15 -5.99
CA ARG A 91 3.77 -4.56 -5.57
C ARG A 91 2.40 -5.17 -5.26
N THR A 92 1.52 -4.42 -4.61
CA THR A 92 0.18 -4.92 -4.24
C THR A 92 -0.71 -5.09 -5.48
N ILE A 93 -0.64 -4.19 -6.46
CA ILE A 93 -1.34 -4.31 -7.75
C ILE A 93 -0.72 -5.42 -8.60
N GLU A 94 0.61 -5.48 -8.70
CA GLU A 94 1.35 -6.47 -9.47
C GLU A 94 1.08 -7.89 -8.97
N ARG A 95 0.76 -8.10 -7.69
CA ARG A 95 0.41 -9.44 -7.18
C ARG A 95 -0.98 -9.92 -7.59
N GLN A 96 -1.86 -9.04 -8.06
CA GLN A 96 -3.22 -9.42 -8.39
C GLN A 96 -3.30 -10.27 -9.66
N PRO A 97 -4.15 -11.31 -9.70
CA PRO A 97 -4.50 -12.00 -10.94
C PRO A 97 -4.98 -11.02 -12.01
N THR A 98 -4.58 -11.22 -13.26
CA THR A 98 -5.00 -10.37 -14.38
C THR A 98 -6.51 -10.35 -14.58
N SER A 99 -7.23 -11.40 -14.13
CA SER A 99 -8.69 -11.45 -14.12
C SER A 99 -9.36 -10.38 -13.25
N LEU A 100 -8.64 -9.81 -12.28
CA LEU A 100 -9.13 -8.73 -11.42
C LEU A 100 -8.84 -7.33 -11.98
N ILE A 101 -7.95 -7.24 -12.98
CA ILE A 101 -7.58 -5.97 -13.58
C ILE A 101 -8.48 -5.72 -14.79
N THR A 102 -9.53 -4.94 -14.56
CA THR A 102 -10.47 -4.54 -15.60
C THR A 102 -9.82 -3.56 -16.58
N ASN A 103 -10.39 -3.43 -17.78
CA ASN A 103 -9.94 -2.43 -18.76
C ASN A 103 -9.98 -0.99 -18.21
N ASP A 104 -10.91 -0.70 -17.29
CA ASP A 104 -10.96 0.59 -16.61
C ASP A 104 -9.72 0.82 -15.75
N LEU A 105 -9.33 -0.17 -14.94
CA LEU A 105 -8.10 -0.12 -14.14
C LEU A 105 -6.85 0.02 -15.03
N CYS A 106 -6.79 -0.68 -16.17
CA CYS A 106 -5.72 -0.49 -17.15
C CYS A 106 -5.63 0.95 -17.65
N ASN A 107 -6.77 1.57 -17.93
CA ASN A 107 -6.82 2.96 -18.38
C ASN A 107 -6.38 3.93 -17.27
N GLN A 108 -6.77 3.65 -16.02
CA GLN A 108 -6.30 4.42 -14.87
C GLN A 108 -4.77 4.29 -14.70
N ILE A 109 -4.21 3.08 -14.77
CA ILE A 109 -2.75 2.86 -14.71
C ILE A 109 -2.03 3.60 -15.83
N ARG A 110 -2.57 3.59 -17.07
CA ARG A 110 -2.01 4.33 -18.20
C ARG A 110 -2.08 5.85 -18.01
N ALA A 111 -3.10 6.33 -17.31
CA ALA A 111 -3.31 7.75 -17.02
C ALA A 111 -2.51 8.24 -15.79
N THR A 112 -1.89 7.33 -15.02
CA THR A 112 -1.05 7.68 -13.88
C THR A 112 0.10 8.59 -14.34
N PRO A 113 0.28 9.77 -13.73
CA PRO A 113 1.37 10.67 -14.10
C PRO A 113 2.73 10.10 -13.71
N ILE A 114 3.74 10.42 -14.52
CA ILE A 114 5.14 10.13 -14.18
C ILE A 114 5.60 11.16 -13.16
N VAL A 115 6.09 10.69 -12.02
CA VAL A 115 6.55 11.53 -10.90
C VAL A 115 7.94 11.13 -10.45
N ASP A 116 8.65 12.11 -9.90
CA ASP A 116 9.90 11.89 -9.18
C ASP A 116 9.62 11.17 -7.84
N LEU A 117 10.42 10.14 -7.57
CA LEU A 117 10.34 9.35 -6.35
C LEU A 117 11.45 9.73 -5.39
N PHE A 118 11.08 9.93 -4.13
CA PHE A 118 11.97 10.35 -3.07
C PHE A 118 12.05 9.29 -1.96
N SER A 119 13.20 9.22 -1.32
CA SER A 119 13.40 8.46 -0.08
C SER A 119 14.03 9.36 0.98
N THR A 120 13.76 9.08 2.24
CA THR A 120 14.33 9.82 3.36
C THR A 120 15.70 9.27 3.72
N HIS A 121 16.72 10.11 3.68
CA HIS A 121 18.07 9.71 4.06
C HIS A 121 18.16 9.41 5.56
N VAL A 122 18.52 8.17 5.92
CA VAL A 122 18.43 7.64 7.28
C VAL A 122 19.24 8.41 8.35
N ARG A 123 20.28 9.17 7.96
CA ARG A 123 21.10 9.94 8.91
C ARG A 123 20.74 11.42 8.98
N THR A 124 20.22 11.99 7.89
CA THR A 124 20.02 13.45 7.77
C THR A 124 18.55 13.84 7.73
N GLY A 125 17.65 12.89 7.46
CA GLY A 125 16.22 13.16 7.26
C GLY A 125 15.91 13.87 5.93
N GLU A 126 16.92 14.08 5.07
CA GLU A 126 16.73 14.79 3.81
C GLU A 126 16.07 13.89 2.76
N LYS A 127 15.20 14.49 1.93
CA LYS A 127 14.60 13.80 0.79
C LYS A 127 15.63 13.69 -0.34
N VAL A 128 15.90 12.47 -0.75
CA VAL A 128 16.83 12.13 -1.85
C VAL A 128 16.02 11.59 -3.02
N LEU A 129 16.23 12.16 -4.20
CA LEU A 129 15.67 11.65 -5.45
C LEU A 129 16.27 10.28 -5.77
N VAL A 130 15.43 9.26 -5.95
CA VAL A 130 15.85 7.87 -6.24
C VAL A 130 15.47 7.41 -7.65
N GLY A 131 14.60 8.12 -8.35
CA GLY A 131 14.18 7.78 -9.71
C GLY A 131 12.78 8.30 -10.03
N THR A 132 12.08 7.62 -10.94
CA THR A 132 10.67 7.87 -11.29
C THR A 132 9.85 6.59 -11.21
N ASN A 133 8.52 6.71 -11.16
CA ASN A 133 7.58 5.58 -11.20
C ASN A 133 7.35 4.98 -12.60
N GLU A 134 8.04 5.46 -13.63
CA GLU A 134 7.80 5.08 -15.03
C GLU A 134 7.95 3.57 -15.26
N GLU A 135 9.00 2.98 -14.69
CA GLU A 135 9.27 1.55 -14.80
C GLU A 135 8.15 0.71 -14.19
N PHE A 136 7.58 1.15 -13.08
CA PHE A 136 6.48 0.47 -12.41
C PHE A 136 5.21 0.48 -13.27
N ILE A 137 4.86 1.63 -13.84
CA ILE A 137 3.71 1.75 -14.75
C ILE A 137 3.89 0.85 -15.97
N ARG A 138 5.09 0.87 -16.58
CA ARG A 138 5.41 0.03 -17.73
C ARG A 138 5.26 -1.45 -17.42
N ASN A 139 5.77 -1.90 -16.29
CA ASN A 139 5.73 -3.31 -15.89
C ASN A 139 4.30 -3.78 -15.59
N LEU A 140 3.48 -2.96 -14.93
CA LEU A 140 2.06 -3.26 -14.73
C LEU A 140 1.35 -3.41 -16.07
N LEU A 141 1.51 -2.47 -17.00
CA LEU A 141 0.87 -2.54 -18.31
C LEU A 141 1.34 -3.73 -19.14
N ALA A 142 2.63 -4.08 -19.08
CA ALA A 142 3.18 -5.25 -19.76
C ALA A 142 2.63 -6.57 -19.22
N LYS A 143 2.35 -6.65 -17.91
CA LYS A 143 1.73 -7.83 -17.29
C LYS A 143 0.29 -8.05 -17.76
N ILE A 144 -0.44 -6.97 -18.04
CA ILE A 144 -1.88 -7.01 -18.36
C ILE A 144 -2.14 -7.17 -19.86
N ALA A 145 -1.16 -6.84 -20.71
CA ALA A 145 -1.23 -6.97 -22.17
C ALA A 145 -1.16 -8.43 -22.66
#